data_AF-A0A090PXV6-F1
#
_entry.id   AF-A0A090PXV6-F1
#
_cell.length_a   1.000
_cell.length_b   1.000
_cell.length_c   1.000
_cell.angle_alpha   90.00
_cell.angle_beta   90.00
_cell.angle_gamma   90.00
#
_symmetry.space_group_name_H-M   'P 1'
#
loop_
_entity.id
_entity.type
_entity.pdbx_description
1 polymer ?
#
loop_
_entity_poly.entity_id
_entity_poly.type
_entity_poly.pdbx_seq_one_letter_code
_entity_poly.pdbx_strand_id
1 'polypeptide(L)'
;MIEKSNQPLKKLLEDKEYFLSETAELTVTGAYSGNLTTGEGYIDDIGRNILDIPKNYNLDIHSALSFFADRKKAVELFYSCINGGSFVLDIEMKDYHGNVFWQRPVVNLYMIASITLLGLEVCSPVLIGL
;
A
#
# COMPACT_ATOMS: atom_id res chain seq x y z
N MET A 1 9.55 -8.84 22.29
CA MET A 1 10.59 -8.46 21.31
C MET A 1 11.75 -9.43 21.50
N ILE A 2 11.96 -10.34 20.55
CA ILE A 2 12.99 -11.38 20.65
C ILE A 2 14.32 -10.78 20.18
N GLU A 3 15.38 -10.95 20.97
CA GLU A 3 16.76 -10.54 20.70
C GLU A 3 17.27 -11.11 19.36
N LYS A 4 17.18 -10.32 18.28
CA LYS A 4 17.79 -10.65 16.98
C LYS A 4 19.24 -10.14 16.85
N SER A 5 19.77 -9.44 17.86
CA SER A 5 21.02 -8.65 17.76
C SER A 5 22.32 -9.44 17.60
N ASN A 6 22.31 -10.78 17.68
CA ASN A 6 23.51 -11.62 17.62
C ASN A 6 23.55 -12.62 16.44
N GLN A 7 22.64 -12.54 15.47
CA GLN A 7 22.72 -13.40 14.29
C GLN A 7 23.62 -12.79 13.19
N PRO A 8 24.42 -13.60 12.47
CA PRO A 8 25.21 -13.11 11.35
C PRO A 8 24.30 -12.48 10.28
N LEU A 9 24.63 -11.26 9.83
CA LEU A 9 23.85 -10.51 8.84
C LEU A 9 23.46 -11.33 7.61
N LYS A 10 24.38 -12.19 7.12
CA LYS A 10 24.10 -13.10 6.00
C LYS A 10 22.87 -13.99 6.25
N LYS A 11 22.73 -14.53 7.46
CA LYS A 11 21.62 -15.41 7.85
C LYS A 11 20.30 -14.63 8.01
N LEU A 12 20.38 -13.36 8.42
CA LEU A 12 19.23 -12.47 8.45
C LEU A 12 18.76 -12.10 7.04
N LEU A 13 19.67 -11.79 6.11
CA LEU A 13 19.32 -11.49 4.72
C LEU A 13 18.80 -12.72 3.93
N GLU A 14 19.15 -13.94 4.35
CA GLU A 14 18.56 -15.18 3.84
C GLU A 14 17.13 -15.41 4.36
N ASP A 15 16.72 -14.72 5.43
CA ASP A 15 15.33 -14.65 5.88
C ASP A 15 14.57 -13.65 5.01
N LYS A 16 13.68 -14.17 4.16
CA LYS A 16 12.88 -13.40 3.21
C LYS A 16 12.04 -12.31 3.88
N GLU A 17 11.47 -12.59 5.05
CA GLU A 17 10.59 -11.63 5.74
C GLU A 17 11.39 -10.44 6.25
N TYR A 18 12.55 -10.71 6.87
CA TYR A 18 13.48 -9.68 7.31
C TYR A 18 14.05 -8.86 6.15
N PHE A 19 14.49 -9.51 5.07
CA PHE A 19 15.03 -8.80 3.90
C PHE A 19 14.00 -7.83 3.28
N LEU A 20 12.75 -8.28 3.17
CA LEU A 20 11.68 -7.46 2.60
C LEU A 20 11.30 -6.29 3.53
N SER A 21 11.27 -6.50 4.86
CA SER A 21 10.98 -5.41 5.81
C SER A 21 12.08 -4.35 5.79
N GLU A 22 13.35 -4.75 5.85
CA GLU A 22 14.48 -3.82 5.79
C GLU A 22 14.50 -3.04 4.47
N THR A 23 14.20 -3.70 3.35
CA THR A 23 14.14 -3.04 2.04
C THR A 23 13.00 -2.00 1.99
N ALA A 24 11.83 -2.34 2.53
CA ALA A 24 10.71 -1.40 2.60
C ALA A 24 11.02 -0.19 3.48
N GLU A 25 11.65 -0.40 4.64
CA GLU A 25 12.08 0.67 5.54
C GLU A 25 13.14 1.58 4.89
N LEU A 26 14.17 1.01 4.26
CA LEU A 26 15.24 1.76 3.61
C LEU A 26 14.78 2.56 2.39
N THR A 27 13.79 2.05 1.67
CA THR A 27 13.25 2.71 0.46
C THR A 27 12.04 3.59 0.75
N VAL A 28 11.58 3.65 2.02
CA VAL A 28 10.36 4.34 2.43
C VAL A 28 9.18 3.94 1.53
N THR A 29 9.07 2.62 1.30
CA THR A 29 7.99 2.05 0.48
C THR A 29 6.83 1.67 1.39
N GLY A 30 5.70 2.33 1.21
CA GLY A 30 4.45 1.98 1.88
C GLY A 30 3.60 1.03 1.05
N ALA A 31 2.77 0.23 1.69
CA ALA A 31 1.80 -0.64 1.04
C ALA A 31 0.38 -0.34 1.54
N TYR A 32 -0.57 -0.33 0.61
CA TYR A 32 -1.98 -0.30 0.95
C TYR A 32 -2.73 -1.38 0.18
N SER A 33 -3.82 -1.87 0.75
CA SER A 33 -4.69 -2.86 0.11
C SER A 33 -6.14 -2.62 0.45
N GLY A 34 -7.04 -3.15 -0.36
CA GLY A 34 -8.48 -3.05 -0.15
C GLY A 34 -9.18 -4.37 -0.42
N ASN A 35 -10.12 -4.71 0.45
CA ASN A 35 -11.07 -5.80 0.24
C ASN A 35 -12.24 -5.26 -0.59
N LEU A 36 -12.37 -5.71 -1.84
CA LEU A 36 -13.40 -5.20 -2.74
C LEU A 36 -14.81 -5.68 -2.38
N THR A 37 -14.92 -6.78 -1.63
CA THR A 37 -16.19 -7.33 -1.15
C THR A 37 -16.72 -6.59 0.08
N THR A 38 -15.85 -6.30 1.06
CA THR A 38 -16.25 -5.62 2.31
C THR A 38 -16.10 -4.11 2.25
N GLY A 39 -15.28 -3.59 1.34
CA GLY A 39 -14.91 -2.18 1.24
C GLY A 39 -13.83 -1.74 2.23
N GLU A 40 -13.33 -2.65 3.07
CA GLU A 40 -12.30 -2.36 4.08
C GLU A 40 -10.95 -2.08 3.43
N GLY A 41 -10.23 -1.09 3.98
CA GLY A 41 -8.89 -0.72 3.55
C GLY A 41 -7.85 -1.07 4.61
N TYR A 42 -6.65 -1.41 4.14
CA TYR A 42 -5.47 -1.58 4.95
C TYR A 42 -4.36 -0.68 4.42
N ILE A 43 -3.57 -0.12 5.33
CA ILE A 43 -2.34 0.60 5.01
C ILE A 43 -1.33 0.30 6.11
N ASP A 44 -0.10 0.00 5.72
CA ASP A 44 0.99 -0.27 6.64
C ASP A 44 1.51 1.00 7.34
N ASP A 45 2.41 0.81 8.30
CA ASP A 45 2.94 1.93 9.10
C ASP A 45 3.73 2.94 8.25
N ILE A 46 4.45 2.49 7.22
CA ILE A 46 5.21 3.38 6.33
C ILE A 46 4.24 4.24 5.51
N GLY A 47 3.21 3.64 4.90
CA GLY A 47 2.18 4.36 4.16
C GLY A 47 1.39 5.33 5.04
N ARG A 48 1.10 4.94 6.30
CA ARG A 48 0.49 5.85 7.28
C ARG A 48 1.39 7.04 7.56
N ASN A 49 2.69 6.84 7.72
CA ASN A 49 3.63 7.94 7.95
C ASN A 49 3.75 8.86 6.73
N ILE A 50 3.77 8.32 5.51
CA ILE A 50 3.83 9.11 4.27
C ILE A 50 2.60 10.03 4.13
N LEU A 51 1.42 9.53 4.49
CA LEU A 51 0.15 10.24 4.39
C LEU A 51 -0.28 10.95 5.69
N ASP A 52 0.58 10.95 6.71
CA ASP A 52 0.31 11.47 8.06
C ASP A 52 -1.02 10.98 8.67
N ILE A 53 -1.34 9.70 8.44
CA ILE A 53 -2.61 9.09 8.87
C ILE A 53 -2.51 8.66 10.33
N PRO A 54 -3.44 9.10 11.22
CA PRO A 54 -3.48 8.66 12.60
C PRO A 54 -3.62 7.14 12.74
N LYS A 55 -2.97 6.53 13.75
CA LYS A 55 -3.01 5.08 13.98
C LYS A 55 -4.42 4.52 14.21
N ASN A 56 -5.32 5.34 14.76
CA ASN A 56 -6.71 5.00 15.01
C ASN A 56 -7.65 5.33 13.84
N TYR A 57 -7.12 5.82 12.72
CA TYR A 57 -7.91 6.07 11.53
C TYR A 57 -8.19 4.76 10.79
N ASN A 58 -9.48 4.41 10.69
CA ASN A 58 -9.95 3.28 9.92
C ASN A 58 -10.04 3.67 8.44
N LEU A 59 -9.27 2.97 7.61
CA LEU A 59 -9.24 3.17 6.17
C LEU A 59 -10.35 2.31 5.53
N ASP A 60 -11.02 2.88 4.55
CA ASP A 60 -11.89 2.17 3.60
C ASP A 60 -11.52 2.60 2.18
N ILE A 61 -12.09 1.95 1.15
CA ILE A 61 -11.77 2.28 -0.24
C ILE A 61 -12.07 3.75 -0.57
N HIS A 62 -13.15 4.32 -0.01
CA HIS A 62 -13.57 5.67 -0.32
C HIS A 62 -12.64 6.74 0.27
N SER A 63 -12.23 6.57 1.52
CA SER A 63 -11.25 7.38 2.22
C SER A 63 -9.87 7.22 1.62
N ALA A 64 -9.47 6.01 1.21
CA ALA A 64 -8.22 5.79 0.48
C ALA A 64 -8.15 6.63 -0.81
N LEU A 65 -9.23 6.66 -1.58
CA LEU A 65 -9.32 7.48 -2.80
C LEU A 65 -9.33 8.99 -2.53
N SER A 66 -9.60 9.43 -1.30
CA SER A 66 -9.61 10.85 -0.94
C SER A 66 -8.23 11.48 -0.83
N PHE A 67 -7.19 10.64 -0.60
CA PHE A 67 -5.79 11.05 -0.56
C PHE A 67 -5.21 11.36 -1.95
N PHE A 68 -5.96 11.18 -3.03
CA PHE A 68 -5.56 11.67 -4.34
C PHE A 68 -6.05 13.11 -4.53
N ALA A 69 -5.20 13.99 -5.05
CA ALA A 69 -5.58 15.38 -5.31
C ALA A 69 -6.69 15.46 -6.36
N ASP A 70 -6.55 14.70 -7.47
CA ASP A 70 -7.60 14.49 -8.46
C ASP A 70 -8.35 13.19 -8.18
N ARG A 71 -9.47 13.31 -7.47
CA ARG A 71 -10.33 12.18 -7.13
C ARG A 71 -10.94 11.49 -8.37
N LYS A 72 -11.23 12.24 -9.44
CA LYS A 72 -11.83 11.66 -10.64
C LYS A 72 -10.83 10.74 -11.33
N LYS A 73 -9.60 11.22 -11.50
CA LYS A 73 -8.49 10.41 -12.03
C LYS A 73 -8.21 9.19 -11.15
N ALA A 74 -8.25 9.34 -9.83
CA ALA A 74 -8.06 8.21 -8.90
C ALA A 74 -9.13 7.12 -9.08
N VAL A 75 -10.38 7.51 -9.24
CA VAL A 75 -11.49 6.59 -9.52
C VAL A 75 -11.31 5.89 -10.87
N GLU A 76 -10.92 6.62 -11.92
CA GLU A 76 -10.63 6.04 -13.24
C GLU A 76 -9.48 5.01 -13.18
N LEU A 77 -8.40 5.34 -12.47
CA LEU A 77 -7.27 4.44 -12.23
C LEU A 77 -7.67 3.20 -11.43
N PHE A 78 -8.46 3.38 -10.37
CA PHE A 78 -9.02 2.27 -9.59
C PHE A 78 -9.88 1.35 -10.46
N TYR A 79 -10.79 1.91 -11.28
CA TYR A 79 -11.59 1.13 -12.22
C TYR A 79 -10.73 0.42 -13.28
N SER A 80 -9.65 1.04 -13.75
CA SER A 80 -8.70 0.36 -14.64
C SER A 80 -8.07 -0.85 -13.94
N CYS A 81 -7.69 -0.71 -12.67
CA CYS A 81 -7.09 -1.79 -11.89
C CYS A 81 -8.04 -2.95 -11.63
N ILE A 82 -9.28 -2.72 -11.21
CA ILE A 82 -10.23 -3.82 -11.00
C ILE A 82 -10.53 -4.61 -12.30
N ASN A 83 -10.32 -3.97 -13.46
CA ASN A 83 -10.45 -4.61 -14.77
C ASN A 83 -9.14 -5.26 -15.27
N GLY A 84 -8.15 -5.47 -14.39
CA GLY A 84 -6.88 -6.11 -14.72
C GLY A 84 -5.79 -5.19 -15.26
N GLY A 85 -6.02 -3.87 -15.24
CA GLY A 85 -4.99 -2.88 -15.56
C GLY A 85 -3.95 -2.71 -14.46
N SER A 86 -2.77 -2.22 -14.82
CA SER A 86 -1.75 -1.75 -13.88
C SER A 86 -1.23 -0.39 -14.33
N PHE A 87 -0.69 0.38 -13.38
CA PHE A 87 -0.13 1.68 -13.70
C PHE A 87 1.06 2.05 -12.81
N VAL A 88 1.98 2.79 -13.41
CA VAL A 88 3.10 3.46 -12.75
C VAL A 88 3.11 4.88 -13.29
N LEU A 89 2.75 5.85 -12.46
CA LEU A 89 2.67 7.25 -12.86
C LEU A 89 2.93 8.17 -11.69
N ASP A 90 3.45 9.35 -11.97
CA ASP A 90 3.58 10.42 -10.98
C ASP A 90 2.19 11.04 -10.76
N ILE A 91 1.69 10.97 -9.53
CA ILE A 91 0.39 11.50 -9.14
C ILE A 91 0.53 12.41 -7.95
N GLU A 92 -0.28 13.45 -7.97
CA GLU A 92 -0.42 14.36 -6.86
C GLU A 92 -1.37 13.76 -5.81
N MET A 93 -0.86 13.65 -4.59
CA MET A 93 -1.56 13.13 -3.42
C MET A 93 -1.72 14.24 -2.38
N LYS A 94 -2.60 13.98 -1.41
CA LYS A 94 -2.83 14.79 -0.23
C LYS A 94 -2.58 13.92 0.98
N ASP A 95 -1.95 14.48 2.01
CA ASP A 95 -1.90 13.84 3.32
C ASP A 95 -3.24 13.98 4.05
N TYR A 96 -3.32 13.43 5.26
CA TYR A 96 -4.49 13.53 6.14
C TYR A 96 -4.90 14.97 6.47
N HIS A 97 -3.96 15.91 6.40
CA HIS A 97 -4.19 17.33 6.65
C HIS A 97 -4.53 18.13 5.39
N GLY A 98 -4.47 17.49 4.21
CA GLY A 98 -4.72 18.12 2.92
C GLY A 98 -3.50 18.79 2.29
N ASN A 99 -2.30 18.62 2.85
CA ASN A 99 -1.08 19.12 2.21
C ASN A 99 -0.78 18.28 0.98
N VAL A 100 -0.40 18.96 -0.10
CA VAL A 100 -0.27 18.36 -1.41
C VAL A 100 1.19 18.00 -1.68
N PHE A 101 1.43 16.80 -2.19
CA PHE A 101 2.77 16.33 -2.54
C PHE A 101 2.72 15.34 -3.71
N TRP A 102 3.85 15.20 -4.40
CA TRP A 102 3.98 14.27 -5.52
C TRP A 102 4.48 12.91 -5.04
N GLN A 103 3.90 11.85 -5.60
CA GLN A 103 4.26 10.47 -5.32
C GLN A 103 4.26 9.65 -6.60
N ARG A 104 5.03 8.56 -6.59
CA ARG A 104 5.00 7.54 -7.66
C ARG A 104 4.45 6.22 -7.10
N PRO A 105 3.12 6.04 -7.08
CA PRO A 105 2.54 4.74 -6.79
C PRO A 105 2.86 3.75 -7.92
N VAL A 106 3.18 2.53 -7.53
CA VAL A 106 3.20 1.35 -8.38
C VAL A 106 1.98 0.51 -8.00
N VAL A 107 0.94 0.55 -8.81
CA VAL A 107 -0.31 -0.14 -8.51
C VAL A 107 -0.44 -1.39 -9.36
N ASN A 108 -0.61 -2.53 -8.67
CA ASN A 108 -0.90 -3.82 -9.28
C ASN A 108 -2.18 -4.39 -8.67
N LEU A 109 -3.09 -4.89 -9.50
CA LEU A 109 -4.16 -5.76 -9.01
C LEU A 109 -3.63 -7.19 -8.98
N TYR A 110 -3.48 -7.76 -7.78
CA TYR A 110 -3.27 -9.20 -7.62
C TYR A 110 -4.60 -9.85 -7.24
N MET A 111 -5.27 -10.52 -8.18
CA MET A 111 -6.25 -11.53 -7.77
C MET A 111 -5.49 -12.65 -7.06
N ILE A 112 -5.56 -12.69 -5.73
CA ILE A 112 -5.13 -13.86 -4.96
C ILE A 112 -6.21 -14.92 -5.20
N ALA A 113 -6.10 -15.67 -6.29
CA ALA A 113 -6.87 -16.89 -6.51
C ALA A 113 -6.35 -17.99 -5.59
N SER A 114 -6.52 -17.83 -4.28
CA SER A 114 -6.47 -18.95 -3.35
C SER A 114 -7.80 -19.67 -3.44
N ILE A 115 -7.81 -20.80 -4.15
CA ILE A 115 -8.80 -21.86 -3.99
C ILE A 115 -8.77 -22.29 -2.52
N THR A 116 -9.54 -21.62 -1.68
CA THR A 116 -10.11 -22.16 -0.44
C THR A 116 -11.30 -21.25 -0.11
N LEU A 117 -12.50 -21.82 -0.11
CA LEU A 117 -13.79 -21.21 0.25
C LEU A 117 -13.70 -19.81 0.89
N LEU A 118 -14.07 -18.76 0.14
CA LEU A 118 -14.55 -17.41 0.53
C LEU A 118 -14.03 -16.39 -0.50
N GLY A 119 -14.86 -15.98 -1.46
CA GLY A 119 -14.48 -15.10 -2.58
C GLY A 119 -13.96 -13.73 -2.14
N LEU A 120 -12.64 -13.60 -2.03
CA LEU A 120 -11.92 -12.37 -1.71
C LEU A 120 -11.18 -11.87 -2.94
N GLU A 121 -11.64 -10.76 -3.50
CA GLU A 121 -10.90 -9.97 -4.48
C GLU A 121 -10.10 -8.89 -3.74
N VAL A 122 -8.77 -8.93 -3.87
CA VAL A 122 -7.85 -8.01 -3.18
C VAL A 122 -7.17 -7.11 -4.22
N CYS A 123 -7.22 -5.80 -4.00
CA CYS A 123 -6.42 -4.83 -4.76
C CYS A 123 -5.25 -4.37 -3.88
N SER A 124 -4.00 -4.56 -4.31
CA SER A 124 -2.79 -4.24 -3.53
C SER A 124 -1.84 -3.30 -4.28
N PRO A 125 -2.05 -1.99 -4.15
CA PRO A 125 -1.09 -0.96 -4.59
C PRO A 125 0.11 -0.77 -3.65
N VAL A 126 1.28 -0.50 -4.25
CA VAL A 126 2.54 -0.17 -3.57
C VAL A 126 2.82 1.32 -3.77
N LEU A 127 3.07 2.06 -2.69
CA LEU A 127 3.49 3.47 -2.71
C LEU A 127 5.00 3.54 -2.58
N ILE A 128 5.68 4.10 -3.59
CA ILE A 128 7.12 4.38 -3.50
C ILE A 128 7.27 5.89 -3.30
N GLY A 129 7.66 6.28 -2.07
CA GLY A 129 8.12 7.63 -1.79
C GLY A 129 9.59 7.78 -2.21
N LEU A 130 9.91 8.83 -2.97
CA LEU A 130 11.29 9.24 -3.30
C LEU A 130 11.66 10.51 -2.53
#